data_AF-A0A6J0UU79-F1
#
_entry.id   AF-A0A6J0UU79-F1
#
_cell.length_a   1.000
_cell.length_b   1.000
_cell.length_c   1.000
_cell.angle_alpha   90.00
_cell.angle_beta   90.00
_cell.angle_gamma   90.00
#
_symmetry.space_group_name_H-M   'P 1'
#
loop_
_entity.id
_entity.type
_entity.pdbx_description
1 polymer ?
#
loop_
_entity_poly.entity_id
_entity_poly.type
_entity_poly.pdbx_seq_one_letter_code
_entity_poly.pdbx_strand_id
1 'polypeptide(L)'
;PLPLQIVDLDHKRNQNREALRALSKEADSLDPVMVCLGNMFAQLPKKTTEDMLQKDLELLDEEIAKLRKELKVKVNRLLEAQGKPELKGFDLKPLNTEEMWFMRKVVDG
;
A
#
# COMPACT_ATOMS: atom_id res chain seq x y z
N PRO A 1 -2.53 -6.31 -17.08
CA PRO A 1 -3.10 -7.42 -16.26
C PRO A 1 -2.95 -7.07 -14.77
N LEU A 2 -3.79 -7.63 -13.88
CA LEU A 2 -3.80 -7.27 -12.44
C LEU A 2 -2.42 -7.24 -11.76
N PRO A 3 -1.48 -8.18 -12.03
CA PRO A 3 -0.15 -8.13 -11.42
C PRO A 3 0.67 -6.89 -11.79
N LEU A 4 0.61 -6.45 -13.06
CA LEU A 4 1.30 -5.22 -13.47
C LEU A 4 0.70 -3.98 -12.81
N GLN A 5 -0.63 -3.91 -12.68
CA GLN A 5 -1.31 -2.80 -12.01
C GLN A 5 -0.89 -2.68 -10.54
N ILE A 6 -0.75 -3.81 -9.82
CA ILE A 6 -0.26 -3.81 -8.44
C ILE A 6 1.17 -3.26 -8.37
N VAL A 7 2.04 -3.65 -9.30
CA VAL A 7 3.42 -3.15 -9.37
C VAL A 7 3.46 -1.65 -9.62
N ASP A 8 2.67 -1.15 -10.56
CA ASP A 8 2.59 0.28 -10.88
C ASP A 8 2.09 1.12 -9.69
N LEU A 9 1.08 0.62 -8.96
CA LEU A 9 0.57 1.27 -7.75
C LEU A 9 1.58 1.20 -6.59
N ASP A 10 2.28 0.08 -6.43
CA ASP A 10 3.34 -0.06 -5.42
C ASP A 10 4.49 0.93 -5.70
N HIS A 11 4.84 1.17 -6.96
CA HIS A 11 5.82 2.20 -7.36
C HIS A 11 5.37 3.61 -6.94
N LYS A 12 4.12 3.99 -7.26
CA LYS A 12 3.56 5.29 -6.85
C LYS A 12 3.54 5.45 -5.33
N ARG A 13 3.14 4.41 -4.60
CA ARG A 13 3.13 4.42 -3.14
C ARG A 13 4.53 4.64 -2.58
N ASN A 14 5.54 3.99 -3.16
CA ASN A 14 6.92 4.17 -2.72
C ASN A 14 7.42 5.60 -3.00
N GLN A 15 7.10 6.16 -4.17
CA GLN A 15 7.41 7.56 -4.50
C GLN A 15 6.77 8.54 -3.51
N ASN A 16 5.50 8.35 -3.14
CA ASN A 16 4.82 9.18 -2.14
C ASN A 16 5.49 9.09 -0.75
N ARG A 17 5.96 7.90 -0.35
CA ARG A 17 6.73 7.72 0.89
C ARG A 17 8.07 8.44 0.86
N GLU A 18 8.78 8.39 -0.26
CA GLU A 18 10.04 9.12 -0.46
C GLU A 18 9.80 10.63 -0.41
N ALA A 19 8.73 11.12 -1.06
CA ALA A 19 8.34 12.52 -1.02
C ALA A 19 8.02 13.00 0.41
N LEU A 20 7.20 12.26 1.17
CA LEU A 20 6.92 12.59 2.57
C LEU A 20 8.17 12.61 3.44
N ARG A 21 9.10 11.67 3.22
CA ARG A 21 10.39 11.67 3.94
C ARG A 21 11.22 12.89 3.59
N ALA A 22 11.28 13.29 2.32
CA ALA A 22 11.99 14.49 1.90
C ALA A 22 11.40 15.74 2.56
N LEU A 23 10.06 15.88 2.54
CA LEU A 23 9.36 16.98 3.20
C LEU A 23 9.64 17.02 4.71
N SER A 24 9.60 15.88 5.40
CA SER A 24 9.87 15.82 6.84
C SER A 24 11.28 16.25 7.23
N LYS A 25 12.27 16.09 6.34
CA LYS A 25 13.67 16.44 6.62
C LYS A 25 13.91 17.95 6.60
N GLU A 26 13.08 18.68 5.86
CA GLU A 26 13.15 20.14 5.72
C GLU A 26 12.23 20.86 6.72
N ALA A 27 11.98 20.24 7.89
CA ALA A 27 10.93 20.59 8.87
C ALA A 27 10.84 22.08 9.23
N ASP A 28 11.96 22.82 9.17
CA ASP A 28 12.04 24.21 9.63
C ASP A 28 11.77 25.26 8.52
N SER A 29 11.56 24.84 7.26
CA SER A 29 11.24 25.75 6.16
C SER A 29 9.73 25.98 6.04
N LEU A 30 9.31 27.25 6.03
CA LEU A 30 7.95 27.69 5.69
C LEU A 30 7.76 27.86 4.18
N ASP A 31 8.78 27.54 3.39
CA ASP A 31 8.80 27.77 1.96
C ASP A 31 7.76 26.89 1.25
N PRO A 32 7.03 27.45 0.28
CA PRO A 32 6.07 26.68 -0.49
C PRO A 32 6.80 25.62 -1.33
N VAL A 33 6.22 24.42 -1.36
CA VAL A 33 6.77 23.28 -2.09
C VAL A 33 6.20 23.28 -3.51
N MET A 34 7.04 23.04 -4.51
CA MET A 34 6.60 22.86 -5.88
C MET A 34 6.13 21.41 -6.08
N VAL A 35 4.86 21.23 -6.43
CA VAL A 35 4.22 19.94 -6.68
C VAL A 35 3.87 19.81 -8.15
N CYS A 36 4.09 18.63 -8.74
CA CYS A 36 3.70 18.31 -10.10
C CYS A 36 2.30 17.67 -10.13
N LEU A 37 1.34 18.35 -10.74
CA LEU A 37 -0.05 17.88 -10.90
C LEU A 37 -0.33 17.70 -12.39
N GLY A 38 -0.30 16.45 -12.85
CA GLY A 38 -0.46 16.13 -14.27
C GLY A 38 0.67 16.73 -15.12
N ASN A 39 0.36 17.77 -15.90
CA ASN A 39 1.30 18.50 -16.73
C ASN A 39 1.64 19.90 -16.20
N MET A 40 1.24 20.23 -14.98
CA MET A 40 1.42 21.55 -14.38
C MET A 40 2.23 21.46 -13.09
N PHE A 41 2.93 22.55 -12.75
CA PHE A 41 3.59 22.71 -11.46
C PHE A 41 2.84 23.76 -10.63
N ALA A 42 2.53 23.41 -9.39
CA ALA A 42 1.84 24.30 -8.45
C ALA A 42 2.67 24.44 -7.18
N GLN A 43 2.76 25.67 -6.67
CA GLN A 43 3.33 25.91 -5.35
C GLN A 43 2.24 25.77 -4.30
N LEU A 44 2.43 24.84 -3.37
CA LEU A 44 1.49 24.59 -2.28
C LEU A 44 2.20 24.72 -0.93
N PRO A 45 1.49 25.17 0.13
CA PRO A 45 2.03 25.09 1.47
C PRO A 45 2.45 23.66 1.79
N LYS A 46 3.57 23.52 2.51
CA LYS A 46 4.13 22.23 2.88
C LYS A 46 3.13 21.33 3.59
N LYS A 47 2.42 21.86 4.59
CA LYS A 47 1.40 21.12 5.36
C LYS A 47 0.28 20.57 4.46
N THR A 48 -0.19 21.38 3.51
CA THR A 48 -1.21 20.95 2.55
C THR A 48 -0.68 19.83 1.66
N THR A 49 0.58 19.91 1.24
CA THR A 49 1.24 18.88 0.43
C THR A 49 1.41 17.58 1.20
N GLU A 50 1.79 17.65 2.48
CA GLU A 50 1.89 16.48 3.37
C GLU A 50 0.52 15.80 3.55
N ASP A 51 -0.53 16.57 3.83
CA ASP A 51 -1.90 16.05 3.98
C ASP A 51 -2.39 15.38 2.67
N MET A 52 -2.07 15.96 1.51
CA MET A 52 -2.41 15.38 0.21
C MET A 52 -1.69 14.05 -0.02
N LEU A 53 -0.37 14.01 0.19
CA LEU A 53 0.44 12.79 0.03
C LEU A 53 0.01 11.68 0.99
N GLN A 54 -0.38 12.03 2.22
CA GLN A 54 -0.86 11.08 3.21
C GLN A 54 -2.19 10.44 2.79
N LYS A 55 -3.14 11.23 2.29
CA LYS A 55 -4.40 10.71 1.73
C LYS A 55 -4.18 9.83 0.51
N ASP A 56 -3.26 10.23 -0.37
CA ASP A 56 -2.93 9.42 -1.55
C ASP A 56 -2.32 8.07 -1.14
N LEU A 57 -1.50 8.03 -0.09
CA LEU A 57 -0.97 6.76 0.44
C LEU A 57 -2.09 5.84 0.95
N GLU A 58 -3.06 6.37 1.68
CA GLU A 58 -4.21 5.60 2.19
C GLU A 58 -5.01 4.99 1.03
N LEU A 59 -5.34 5.80 0.01
CA LEU A 59 -6.06 5.35 -1.18
C LEU A 59 -5.29 4.27 -1.96
N LEU A 60 -3.98 4.47 -2.14
CA LEU A 60 -3.13 3.49 -2.81
C LEU A 60 -3.09 2.16 -2.04
N ASP A 61 -2.97 2.19 -0.71
CA ASP A 61 -2.96 0.98 0.12
C ASP A 61 -4.28 0.22 0.04
N GLU A 62 -5.42 0.92 0.07
CA GLU A 62 -6.75 0.32 -0.11
C GLU A 62 -6.89 -0.33 -1.50
N GLU A 63 -6.46 0.36 -2.55
CA GLU A 63 -6.56 -0.15 -3.93
C GLU A 63 -5.65 -1.37 -4.14
N ILE A 64 -4.41 -1.32 -3.65
CA ILE A 64 -3.49 -2.46 -3.69
C ILE A 64 -4.07 -3.66 -2.94
N ALA A 65 -4.63 -3.44 -1.74
CA ALA A 65 -5.24 -4.51 -0.96
C ALA A 65 -6.44 -5.14 -1.69
N LYS A 66 -7.28 -4.31 -2.32
CA LYS A 66 -8.41 -4.77 -3.14
C LYS A 66 -7.95 -5.60 -4.34
N LEU A 67 -6.98 -5.10 -5.11
CA LEU A 67 -6.45 -5.79 -6.29
C LEU A 67 -5.80 -7.13 -5.91
N ARG A 68 -5.08 -7.20 -4.78
CA ARG A 68 -4.52 -8.45 -4.26
C ARG A 68 -5.63 -9.45 -3.93
N LYS A 69 -6.72 -9.03 -3.29
CA LYS A 69 -7.87 -9.89 -2.98
C LYS A 69 -8.55 -10.40 -4.25
N GLU A 70 -8.76 -9.52 -5.24
CA GLU A 70 -9.35 -9.89 -6.53
C GLU A 70 -8.48 -10.86 -7.31
N LEU A 71 -7.15 -10.67 -7.30
CA LEU A 71 -6.20 -11.56 -7.94
C LEU A 71 -6.32 -12.98 -7.36
N LYS A 72 -6.40 -13.12 -6.03
CA LYS A 72 -6.56 -14.42 -5.38
C LYS A 72 -7.81 -15.16 -5.87
N VAL A 73 -8.95 -14.48 -5.90
CA VAL A 73 -10.22 -15.05 -6.37
C VAL A 73 -10.12 -15.51 -7.83
N LYS A 74 -9.51 -14.70 -8.69
CA LYS A 74 -9.36 -15.06 -10.11
C LYS A 74 -8.39 -16.23 -10.32
N VAL A 75 -7.33 -16.32 -9.52
CA VAL A 75 -6.38 -17.45 -9.56
C VAL A 75 -7.07 -18.74 -9.12
N ASN A 76 -7.83 -18.73 -8.03
CA ASN A 76 -8.55 -19.93 -7.58
C ASN A 76 -9.56 -20.42 -8.63
N ARG A 77 -10.38 -19.52 -9.19
CA ARG A 77 -11.32 -19.86 -10.28
C ARG A 77 -10.62 -20.47 -11.49
N LEU A 78 -9.41 -20.00 -11.82
CA LEU A 78 -8.61 -20.54 -12.91
C LEU A 78 -8.07 -21.94 -12.58
N LEU A 79 -7.66 -22.20 -11.33
CA LEU A 79 -7.23 -23.52 -10.88
C LEU A 79 -8.39 -24.53 -10.91
N GLU A 80 -9.57 -24.13 -10.42
CA GLU A 80 -10.80 -24.92 -10.48
C GLU A 80 -11.15 -25.29 -11.93
N ALA A 81 -11.11 -24.32 -12.85
CA ALA A 81 -11.36 -24.56 -14.27
C ALA A 81 -10.31 -25.49 -14.93
N GLN A 82 -9.10 -25.56 -14.37
CA GLN A 82 -8.05 -26.51 -14.79
C GLN A 82 -8.14 -27.87 -14.10
N GLY A 83 -9.13 -28.09 -13.21
CA GLY A 83 -9.25 -29.30 -12.40
C GLY A 83 -8.14 -29.46 -11.36
N LYS A 84 -7.44 -28.37 -11.01
CA LYS A 84 -6.39 -28.35 -9.99
C LYS A 84 -7.00 -27.98 -8.63
N PRO A 85 -6.51 -28.56 -7.53
CA PRO A 85 -6.94 -28.16 -6.19
C PRO A 85 -6.52 -26.72 -5.89
N GLU A 86 -7.26 -26.06 -5.00
CA GLU A 86 -6.90 -24.73 -4.50
C GLU A 86 -5.54 -24.74 -3.78
N LEU A 87 -4.86 -23.59 -3.82
CA LEU A 87 -3.56 -23.40 -3.16
C LEU A 87 -3.76 -23.32 -1.64
N LYS A 88 -3.34 -24.37 -0.93
CA LYS A 88 -3.29 -24.38 0.53
C LYS A 88 -2.37 -23.27 1.04
N GLY A 89 -2.85 -22.53 2.03
CA GLY A 89 -2.08 -21.45 2.66
C GLY A 89 -2.06 -20.12 1.90
N PHE A 90 -2.62 -20.06 0.70
CA PHE A 90 -2.60 -18.85 -0.13
C PHE A 90 -3.48 -17.70 0.43
N ASP A 91 -4.46 -18.04 1.27
CA ASP A 91 -5.31 -17.07 1.95
C ASP A 91 -4.99 -16.88 3.44
N LEU A 92 -3.79 -17.25 3.87
CA LEU A 92 -3.34 -16.94 5.22
C LEU A 92 -3.22 -15.42 5.40
N LYS A 93 -3.67 -14.96 6.56
CA LYS A 93 -3.49 -13.59 7.02
C LYS A 93 -2.39 -13.57 8.08
N PRO A 94 -1.57 -12.51 8.13
CA PRO A 94 -0.63 -12.34 9.23
C PRO A 94 -1.40 -12.25 10.54
N LEU A 95 -0.80 -12.80 11.60
CA LEU A 95 -1.33 -12.68 12.95
C LEU A 95 -1.30 -11.22 13.39
N ASN A 96 -2.39 -10.76 14.00
CA ASN A 96 -2.43 -9.45 14.63
C ASN A 96 -1.63 -9.45 15.95
N THR A 97 -1.43 -8.27 16.54
CA THR A 97 -0.62 -8.10 17.76
C THR A 97 -1.16 -8.91 18.95
N GLU A 98 -2.48 -9.02 19.08
CA GLU A 98 -3.13 -9.78 20.15
C GLU A 98 -2.98 -11.28 19.93
N GLU A 99 -3.18 -11.75 18.71
CA GLU A 99 -3.00 -13.14 18.29
C GLU A 99 -1.55 -13.59 18.49
N MET A 100 -0.58 -12.73 18.17
CA MET A 100 0.84 -13.00 18.45
C MET A 100 1.15 -13.03 19.94
N TRP A 101 0.59 -12.10 20.72
CA TRP A 101 0.77 -12.10 22.18
C TRP A 101 0.22 -13.38 22.82
N PHE A 102 -0.98 -13.79 22.40
CA PHE A 102 -1.60 -15.04 22.84
C PHE A 102 -0.75 -16.25 22.45
N MET A 103 -0.31 -16.33 21.19
CA MET A 103 0.58 -17.40 20.74
C MET A 103 1.86 -17.47 21.58
N ARG A 104 2.48 -16.33 21.88
CA ARG A 104 3.68 -16.28 22.72
C ARG A 104 3.42 -16.83 24.12
N LYS A 105 2.27 -16.51 24.72
CA LYS A 105 1.87 -17.03 26.03
C LYS A 105 1.63 -18.55 26.05
N VAL A 106 1.14 -19.11 24.95
CA VAL A 106 0.88 -20.55 24.81
C VAL A 106 2.15 -21.34 24.49
N VAL A 107 3.13 -20.73 23.81
CA VAL A 107 4.40 -21.38 23.44
C VAL A 107 5.44 -21.29 24.56
N ASP A 108 5.48 -20.19 25.32
CA ASP A 108 6.44 -19.96 26.40
C ASP A 108 5.96 -20.51 27.77
N GLY A 109 4.73 -21.03 27.86
CA GLY A 109 4.11 -21.58 29.09
C GLY A 109 4.06 -23.10 29.08
#